data_AF-A0A1H3QGD5-F1
#
_entry.id   AF-A0A1H3QGD5-F1
#
_cell.length_a   1.000
_cell.length_b   1.000
_cell.length_c   1.000
_cell.angle_alpha   90.00
_cell.angle_beta   90.00
_cell.angle_gamma   90.00
#
_symmetry.space_group_name_H-M   'P 1'
#
loop_
_entity.id
_entity.type
_entity.pdbx_description
1 polymer ?
#
loop_
_entity_poly.entity_id
_entity_poly.type
_entity_poly.pdbx_seq_one_letter_code
_entity_poly.pdbx_strand_id
1 'polypeptide(L)'
;MIYLYVLAAAIFTIGFAAIFHGLMNTIINGDNEVDAKAIDRLQTKLFIRTAILEAVPILLLLFTFITLEPEPGMSIVLPAALILLFVAVSALRIFQSFRDAKGSLDGEELKKKITAMLFVALPLLGAIPLIAIVFLFIHAG
;
A
#
# COMPACT_ATOMS: atom_id res chain seq x y z
N MET A 1 14.63 13.73 12.05
CA MET A 1 15.01 12.98 10.83
C MET A 1 14.38 11.59 10.79
N ILE A 2 14.33 10.84 11.90
CA ILE A 2 13.67 9.51 11.95
C ILE A 2 12.21 9.47 11.45
N TYR A 3 11.47 10.57 11.60
CA TYR A 3 10.11 10.73 11.07
C TYR A 3 10.02 10.76 9.53
N LEU A 4 11.14 10.85 8.81
CA LEU A 4 11.14 10.69 7.35
C LEU A 4 10.81 9.26 6.94
N TYR A 5 11.16 8.25 7.75
CA TYR A 5 10.69 6.87 7.56
C TYR A 5 9.17 6.77 7.69
N VAL A 6 8.61 7.49 8.68
CA VAL A 6 7.15 7.58 8.89
C VAL A 6 6.49 8.27 7.70
N LEU A 7 7.08 9.37 7.21
CA LEU A 7 6.57 10.11 6.05
C LEU A 7 6.59 9.25 4.78
N ALA A 8 7.68 8.51 4.53
CA ALA A 8 7.78 7.60 3.38
C ALA A 8 6.69 6.52 3.43
N ALA A 9 6.49 5.90 4.61
CA ALA A 9 5.43 4.93 4.81
C ALA A 9 4.04 5.55 4.61
N ALA A 10 3.78 6.74 5.16
CA ALA A 10 2.50 7.42 5.04
C ALA A 10 2.15 7.77 3.58
N ILE A 11 3.09 8.36 2.84
CA ILE A 11 2.93 8.67 1.42
C ILE A 11 2.56 7.41 0.65
N PHE A 12 3.30 6.33 0.89
CA PHE A 12 3.07 5.07 0.20
C PHE A 12 1.72 4.46 0.54
N THR A 13 1.40 4.25 1.82
CA THR A 13 0.19 3.50 2.21
C THR A 13 -1.08 4.27 1.84
N ILE A 14 -1.08 5.60 2.02
CA ILE A 14 -2.22 6.45 1.64
C ILE A 14 -2.37 6.48 0.12
N GLY A 15 -1.27 6.69 -0.60
CA GLY A 15 -1.28 6.70 -2.07
C GLY A 15 -1.73 5.36 -2.65
N PHE A 16 -1.24 4.25 -2.09
CA PHE A 16 -1.58 2.90 -2.52
C PHE A 16 -3.07 2.61 -2.28
N ALA A 17 -3.59 2.96 -1.09
CA ALA A 17 -5.02 2.83 -0.80
C ALA A 17 -5.88 3.67 -1.75
N ALA A 18 -5.44 4.88 -2.12
CA ALA A 18 -6.14 5.72 -3.09
C ALA A 18 -6.12 5.12 -4.51
N ILE A 19 -4.99 4.57 -4.95
CA ILE A 19 -4.87 3.87 -6.24
C ILE A 19 -5.79 2.65 -6.27
N PHE A 20 -5.73 1.81 -5.24
CA PHE A 20 -6.54 0.60 -5.14
C PHE A 20 -8.04 0.94 -5.14
N HIS A 21 -8.45 1.91 -4.32
CA HIS A 21 -9.83 2.41 -4.29
C HIS A 21 -10.29 2.92 -5.66
N GLY A 22 -9.46 3.71 -6.35
CA GLY A 22 -9.77 4.22 -7.68
C GLY A 22 -9.95 3.09 -8.71
N LEU A 23 -9.17 2.01 -8.63
CA LEU A 23 -9.34 0.83 -9.49
C LEU A 23 -10.63 0.06 -9.13
N MET A 24 -10.92 -0.15 -7.85
CA MET A 24 -12.16 -0.80 -7.42
C MET A 24 -13.42 0.00 -7.83
N ASN A 25 -13.37 1.34 -7.79
CA ASN A 25 -14.49 2.17 -8.24
C ASN A 25 -14.81 1.97 -9.74
N THR A 26 -13.83 1.59 -10.58
CA THR A 26 -14.14 1.25 -11.99
C THR A 26 -14.98 0.00 -12.13
N ILE A 27 -14.90 -0.92 -11.15
CA ILE A 27 -15.72 -2.13 -11.08
C ILE A 27 -17.09 -1.81 -10.50
N ILE A 28 -17.14 -1.00 -9.45
CA ILE A 28 -18.38 -0.61 -8.76
C ILE A 28 -19.31 0.20 -9.66
N ASN A 29 -18.76 1.16 -10.40
CA ASN A 29 -19.55 2.09 -11.22
C ASN A 29 -19.92 1.52 -12.60
N GLY A 30 -19.53 0.28 -12.92
CA GLY A 30 -20.05 -0.46 -14.08
C GLY A 30 -19.75 0.17 -15.43
N ASP A 31 -18.54 0.71 -15.62
CA ASP A 31 -18.23 1.48 -16.84
C ASP A 31 -18.07 0.61 -18.11
N ASN A 32 -18.26 -0.71 -18.03
CA ASN A 32 -18.40 -1.69 -19.13
C ASN A 32 -18.81 -3.04 -18.54
N GLU A 33 -19.24 -4.01 -19.36
CA GLU A 33 -19.31 -5.42 -18.96
C GLU A 33 -17.96 -5.83 -18.33
N VAL A 34 -17.92 -5.95 -17.00
CA VAL A 34 -16.70 -6.30 -16.29
C VAL A 34 -16.44 -7.78 -16.53
N ASP A 35 -15.60 -8.07 -17.51
CA ASP A 35 -15.16 -9.42 -17.82
C ASP A 35 -13.86 -9.78 -17.09
N ALA A 36 -13.45 -11.04 -17.23
CA ALA A 36 -12.20 -11.53 -16.64
C ALA A 36 -10.96 -10.75 -17.13
N LYS A 37 -10.97 -10.28 -18.39
CA LYS A 37 -9.85 -9.51 -18.97
C LYS A 37 -9.78 -8.09 -18.40
N ALA A 38 -10.91 -7.48 -18.07
CA ALA A 38 -10.96 -6.18 -17.43
C ALA A 38 -10.27 -6.22 -16.06
N ILE A 39 -10.52 -7.26 -15.26
CA ILE A 39 -9.87 -7.45 -13.95
C ILE A 39 -8.36 -7.64 -14.12
N ASP A 40 -7.91 -8.43 -15.12
CA ASP A 40 -6.47 -8.63 -15.38
C ASP A 40 -5.77 -7.31 -15.80
N ARG A 41 -6.47 -6.45 -16.55
CA ARG A 41 -5.99 -5.09 -16.88
C ARG A 41 -5.91 -4.20 -15.65
N LEU A 42 -6.87 -4.29 -14.72
CA LEU A 42 -6.85 -3.52 -13.46
C LEU A 42 -5.70 -3.97 -12.57
N GLN A 43 -5.42 -5.28 -12.50
CA GLN A 43 -4.26 -5.80 -11.78
C GLN A 43 -2.95 -5.25 -12.38
N THR A 44 -2.83 -5.25 -13.71
CA THR A 44 -1.66 -4.67 -14.39
C THR A 44 -1.52 -3.17 -14.08
N LYS A 45 -2.62 -2.41 -14.10
CA LYS A 45 -2.63 -0.98 -13.72
C LYS A 45 -2.25 -0.77 -12.26
N LEU A 46 -2.66 -1.66 -11.35
CA LEU A 46 -2.28 -1.61 -9.94
C LEU A 46 -0.75 -1.68 -9.81
N PHE A 47 -0.10 -2.65 -10.45
CA PHE A 47 1.35 -2.79 -10.41
C PHE A 47 2.08 -1.57 -10.96
N ILE A 48 1.69 -1.09 -12.15
CA ILE A 48 2.35 0.06 -12.79
C ILE A 48 2.21 1.32 -11.94
N ARG A 49 0.99 1.61 -11.46
CA ARG A 49 0.75 2.80 -10.61
C ARG A 49 1.45 2.69 -9.26
N THR A 50 1.53 1.48 -8.70
CA THR A 50 2.26 1.22 -7.46
C THR A 50 3.76 1.47 -7.65
N ALA A 51 4.37 0.93 -8.70
CA ALA A 51 5.79 1.13 -8.98
C ALA A 51 6.15 2.62 -9.16
N ILE A 52 5.29 3.39 -9.82
CA ILE A 52 5.46 4.84 -9.96
C ILE A 52 5.34 5.53 -8.58
N LEU A 53 4.35 5.13 -7.77
CA LEU A 53 4.16 5.67 -6.43
C LEU A 53 5.36 5.36 -5.52
N GLU A 54 5.92 4.14 -5.58
CA GLU A 54 7.04 3.69 -4.75
C GLU A 54 8.33 4.46 -4.95
N ALA A 55 8.54 5.05 -6.14
CA ALA A 55 9.75 5.80 -6.44
C ALA A 55 10.03 6.92 -5.42
N VAL A 56 8.99 7.66 -5.00
CA VAL A 56 9.14 8.76 -4.04
C VAL A 56 9.47 8.25 -2.62
N PRO A 57 8.71 7.33 -2.01
CA PRO A 57 9.06 6.71 -0.75
C PRO A 57 10.44 6.05 -0.74
N ILE A 58 10.84 5.33 -1.79
CA ILE A 58 12.16 4.68 -1.86
C ILE A 58 13.27 5.73 -1.77
N LEU A 59 13.17 6.83 -2.53
CA LEU A 59 14.16 7.90 -2.46
C LEU A 59 14.22 8.53 -1.06
N LEU A 60 13.07 8.72 -0.40
CA LEU A 60 13.03 9.23 0.98
C LEU A 60 13.67 8.26 1.97
N LEU A 61 13.40 6.95 1.85
CA LEU A 61 13.99 5.92 2.69
C LEU A 61 15.52 5.91 2.55
N LEU A 62 16.03 5.91 1.33
CA LEU A 62 17.48 5.91 1.05
C LEU A 62 18.16 7.19 1.53
N PHE A 63 17.56 8.34 1.26
CA PHE A 63 18.10 9.62 1.74
C PHE A 63 18.19 9.64 3.26
N THR A 64 17.13 9.22 3.94
CA THR A 64 17.11 9.16 5.41
C THR A 64 18.14 8.18 5.93
N PHE A 65 18.25 7.00 5.32
CA PHE A 65 19.20 5.95 5.72
C PHE A 65 20.67 6.40 5.59
N ILE A 66 21.00 7.20 4.58
CA ILE A 66 22.38 7.67 4.35
C ILE A 66 22.73 8.87 5.26
N THR A 67 21.74 9.69 5.61
CA THR A 67 21.98 10.97 6.31
C THR A 67 21.73 10.93 7.81
N LEU A 68 20.97 9.94 8.29
CA LEU A 68 20.70 9.77 9.70
C LEU A 68 21.88 9.05 10.35
N GLU A 69 22.52 9.70 11.31
CA GLU A 69 23.53 9.04 12.13
C GLU A 69 22.84 8.12 13.16
N PRO A 70 23.38 6.92 13.43
CA PRO A 70 22.86 6.07 14.50
C PRO A 70 22.98 6.77 15.86
N GLU A 71 21.88 6.80 16.62
CA GLU A 71 21.83 7.39 17.96
C GLU A 71 21.33 6.34 18.95
N PRO A 72 22.24 5.71 19.73
CA PRO A 72 21.87 4.68 20.68
C PRO A 72 20.89 5.21 21.74
N GLY A 73 19.77 4.50 21.93
CA GLY A 73 18.72 4.90 22.87
C GLY A 73 17.63 5.79 22.27
N MET A 74 17.66 6.06 20.96
CA MET A 74 16.56 6.71 20.26
C MET A 74 15.27 5.89 20.36
N SER A 75 14.17 6.52 20.81
CA SER A 75 12.88 5.85 20.91
C SER A 75 12.26 5.57 19.54
N ILE A 76 12.20 4.30 19.15
CA ILE A 76 11.55 3.84 17.92
C ILE A 76 10.06 3.54 18.06
N VAL A 77 9.57 3.48 19.30
CA VAL A 77 8.20 3.03 19.60
C VAL A 77 7.17 3.92 18.92
N LEU A 78 7.31 5.24 19.06
CA LEU A 78 6.37 6.19 18.47
C LEU A 78 6.43 6.19 16.93
N PRO A 79 7.59 6.29 16.27
CA PRO A 79 7.69 6.15 14.81
C PRO A 79 7.10 4.84 14.27
N ALA A 80 7.41 3.71 14.90
CA ALA A 80 6.89 2.41 14.49
C ALA A 80 5.36 2.33 14.65
N ALA A 81 4.82 2.83 15.77
CA ALA A 81 3.39 2.88 16.01
C ALA A 81 2.64 3.72 14.96
N LEU A 82 3.21 4.85 14.52
CA LEU A 82 2.64 5.67 13.45
C LEU A 82 2.63 4.94 12.11
N ILE A 83 3.72 4.25 11.75
CA ILE A 83 3.79 3.44 10.53
C ILE A 83 2.69 2.37 10.54
N LEU A 84 2.57 1.64 11.64
CA LEU A 84 1.54 0.61 11.81
C LEU A 84 0.13 1.19 11.74
N LEU A 85 -0.09 2.39 12.30
CA LEU A 85 -1.37 3.09 12.19
C LEU A 85 -1.72 3.42 10.74
N PHE A 86 -0.78 3.94 9.95
CA PHE A 86 -1.00 4.23 8.54
C PHE A 86 -1.30 2.97 7.72
N VAL A 87 -0.58 1.88 7.99
CA VAL A 87 -0.85 0.57 7.38
C VAL A 87 -2.25 0.09 7.73
N ALA A 88 -2.63 0.13 9.01
CA ALA A 88 -3.93 -0.35 9.47
C ALA A 88 -5.08 0.44 8.82
N VAL A 89 -5.02 1.77 8.84
CA VAL A 89 -6.04 2.63 8.21
C VAL A 89 -6.13 2.37 6.70
N SER A 90 -4.99 2.24 6.02
CA SER A 90 -4.95 2.00 4.58
C SER A 90 -5.47 0.61 4.21
N ALA A 91 -5.12 -0.41 5.00
CA ALA A 91 -5.63 -1.76 4.84
C ALA A 91 -7.15 -1.81 5.02
N LEU A 92 -7.69 -1.15 6.05
CA LEU A 92 -9.15 -1.04 6.25
C LEU A 92 -9.85 -0.44 5.02
N ARG A 93 -9.30 0.64 4.45
CA ARG A 93 -9.84 1.27 3.24
C ARG A 93 -9.78 0.35 2.02
N ILE A 94 -8.70 -0.42 1.87
CA ILE A 94 -8.55 -1.43 0.81
C ILE A 94 -9.59 -2.54 0.98
N PHE A 95 -9.77 -3.06 2.19
CA PHE A 95 -10.76 -4.09 2.49
C PHE A 95 -12.19 -3.62 2.22
N GLN A 96 -12.53 -2.38 2.59
CA GLN A 96 -13.83 -1.78 2.26
C GLN A 96 -14.03 -1.70 0.74
N SER A 97 -13.07 -1.10 0.02
CA SER A 97 -13.14 -0.96 -1.45
C SER A 97 -13.24 -2.31 -2.16
N PHE A 98 -12.51 -3.31 -1.67
CA PHE A 98 -12.58 -4.69 -2.16
C PHE A 98 -13.95 -5.29 -1.94
N ARG A 99 -14.51 -5.16 -0.73
CA ARG A 99 -15.81 -5.74 -0.38
C ARG A 99 -16.91 -5.14 -1.25
N ASP A 100 -16.87 -3.83 -1.45
CA ASP A 100 -17.86 -3.11 -2.25
C ASP A 100 -17.77 -3.54 -3.73
N ALA A 101 -16.57 -3.60 -4.31
CA ALA A 101 -16.37 -4.09 -5.68
C ALA A 101 -16.70 -5.57 -5.86
N LYS A 102 -16.43 -6.42 -4.86
CA LYS A 102 -16.82 -7.83 -4.90
C LYS A 102 -18.34 -8.02 -4.81
N GLY A 103 -19.01 -7.14 -4.07
CA GLY A 103 -20.47 -7.11 -3.93
C GLY A 103 -21.20 -6.67 -5.20
N SER A 104 -20.57 -5.83 -6.03
CA SER A 104 -21.14 -5.34 -7.29
C SER A 104 -20.99 -6.28 -8.48
N LEU A 105 -20.30 -7.42 -8.32
CA LEU A 105 -20.08 -8.38 -9.40
C LEU A 105 -21.07 -9.54 -9.36
N ASP A 106 -21.47 -9.97 -10.56
CA ASP A 106 -22.17 -11.22 -10.80
C ASP A 106 -21.21 -12.31 -11.27
N GLY A 107 -21.34 -13.51 -10.73
CA GLY A 107 -20.50 -14.66 -11.08
C GLY A 107 -19.32 -14.92 -10.14
N GLU A 108 -19.11 -16.20 -9.83
CA GLU A 108 -18.05 -16.63 -8.90
C GLU A 108 -16.64 -16.44 -9.45
N GLU A 109 -16.45 -16.54 -10.77
CA GLU A 109 -15.15 -16.42 -11.40
C GLU A 109 -14.54 -15.03 -11.20
N LEU A 110 -15.32 -13.99 -11.46
CA LEU A 110 -14.89 -12.60 -11.28
C LEU A 110 -14.60 -12.30 -9.80
N LYS A 111 -15.46 -12.81 -8.89
CA LYS A 111 -15.24 -12.71 -7.45
C LYS A 111 -13.95 -13.39 -7.00
N LYS A 112 -13.60 -14.54 -7.58
CA LYS A 112 -12.32 -15.24 -7.33
C LYS A 112 -11.13 -14.40 -7.82
N LYS A 113 -11.22 -13.81 -9.02
CA LYS A 113 -10.16 -12.95 -9.56
C LYS A 113 -9.91 -11.68 -8.72
N ILE A 114 -10.95 -10.95 -8.32
CA ILE A 114 -10.76 -9.80 -7.41
C ILE A 114 -10.20 -10.27 -6.06
N THR A 115 -10.63 -11.44 -5.55
CA THR A 115 -10.08 -11.98 -4.31
C THR A 115 -8.58 -12.26 -4.44
N ALA A 116 -8.13 -12.81 -5.56
CA ALA A 116 -6.70 -12.97 -5.85
C ALA A 116 -5.98 -11.61 -5.93
N MET A 117 -6.60 -10.60 -6.54
CA MET A 117 -6.05 -9.24 -6.59
C MET A 117 -5.84 -8.64 -5.19
N LEU A 118 -6.77 -8.87 -4.24
CA LEU A 118 -6.59 -8.45 -2.85
C LEU A 118 -5.38 -9.16 -2.20
N PHE A 119 -5.24 -10.47 -2.42
CA PHE A 119 -4.10 -11.24 -1.88
C PHE A 119 -2.74 -10.75 -2.41
N VAL A 120 -2.72 -10.17 -3.61
CA VAL A 120 -1.53 -9.51 -4.16
C VAL A 120 -1.35 -8.09 -3.60
N ALA A 121 -2.45 -7.35 -3.41
CA ALA A 121 -2.41 -5.96 -2.95
C ALA A 121 -1.93 -5.81 -1.49
N LEU A 122 -2.28 -6.74 -0.61
CA LEU A 122 -1.91 -6.66 0.81
C LEU A 122 -0.39 -6.74 1.05
N PRO A 123 0.36 -7.67 0.44
CA PRO A 123 1.82 -7.66 0.51
C PRO A 123 2.45 -6.39 -0.10
N LEU A 124 1.92 -5.89 -1.22
CA LEU A 124 2.40 -4.66 -1.85
C LEU A 124 2.25 -3.45 -0.91
N LEU A 125 1.10 -3.31 -0.25
CA LEU A 125 0.87 -2.29 0.78
C LEU A 125 1.94 -2.34 1.90
N GLY A 126 2.40 -3.55 2.25
CA GLY A 126 3.35 -3.78 3.33
C GLY A 126 4.82 -3.53 2.99
N ALA A 127 5.18 -3.44 1.70
CA ALA A 127 6.59 -3.42 1.26
C ALA A 127 7.37 -2.21 1.82
N ILE A 128 6.93 -0.98 1.55
CA ILE A 128 7.60 0.25 2.02
C ILE A 128 7.55 0.38 3.56
N PRO A 129 6.40 0.16 4.24
CA PRO A 129 6.33 0.21 5.70
C PRO A 129 7.27 -0.78 6.39
N LEU A 130 7.41 -1.99 5.86
CA LEU A 130 8.31 -3.00 6.41
C LEU A 130 9.76 -2.54 6.34
N ILE A 131 10.20 -2.02 5.19
CA ILE A 131 11.56 -1.48 5.01
C ILE A 131 11.78 -0.30 5.97
N ALA A 132 10.82 0.61 6.08
CA ALA A 132 10.88 1.74 7.01
C ALA A 132 11.08 1.28 8.45
N ILE A 133 10.35 0.25 8.90
CA ILE A 133 10.50 -0.33 10.24
C ILE A 133 11.89 -0.95 10.41
N VAL A 134 12.37 -1.73 9.44
CA VAL A 134 13.72 -2.32 9.50
C VAL A 134 14.78 -1.23 9.66
N PHE A 135 14.68 -0.14 8.89
CA PHE A 135 15.63 0.99 8.98
C PHE A 135 15.55 1.73 10.31
N LEU A 136 14.36 1.83 10.93
CA LEU A 136 14.20 2.36 12.29
C LEU A 136 15.00 1.54 13.30
N PHE A 137 14.92 0.20 13.22
CA PHE A 137 15.65 -0.69 14.12
C PHE A 137 17.17 -0.59 13.93
N ILE A 138 17.64 -0.47 12.68
CA ILE A 138 19.08 -0.35 12.38
C ILE A 138 19.68 0.94 12.97
N HIS A 139 18.95 2.06 12.97
CA HIS A 139 19.47 3.33 13.48
C HIS A 139 19.37 3.49 15.00
N ALA A 140 18.55 2.67 15.65
CA ALA A 140 18.32 2.73 17.09
C ALA A 140 19.06 1.67 17.89
N GLY A 141 19.56 0.61 17.22
CA GLY A 141 20.44 -0.42 17.78
C GLY A 141 21.90 -0.03 17.65
#